data_AF-A0A4Y2GDR1-F1
#
_entry.id   AF-A0A4Y2GDR1-F1
#
_cell.length_a   1.000
_cell.length_b   1.000
_cell.length_c   1.000
_cell.angle_alpha   90.00
_cell.angle_beta   90.00
_cell.angle_gamma   90.00
#
_symmetry.space_group_name_H-M   'P 1'
#
loop_
_entity.id
_entity.type
_entity.pdbx_description
1 polymer ?
#
loop_
_entity_poly.entity_id
_entity_poly.type
_entity_poly.pdbx_seq_one_letter_code
_entity_poly.pdbx_strand_id
1 'polypeptide(L)'
;MIAKLLTDLDTSSDHIIAFPDTLISRNNFCEIFLSDFSFQNKAHPAFLIKDLFEEVVYKEFQDYHIIATDASKSHSFISIAGISNLQSFVYRIPPNSIFTAEALAICQALDELSVTDKNLLLLTDSYSVLQALKVIHRLAGKVLVRKNFHQKICLVWTPGHSLIHWNEKADLLAKAVT
;
A
#
# COMPACT_ATOMS: atom_id res chain seq x y z
N MET A 1 -7.92 -11.58 -25.19
CA MET A 1 -6.48 -11.70 -24.89
C MET A 1 -6.15 -13.03 -24.21
N ILE A 2 -6.84 -13.42 -23.13
CA ILE A 2 -6.66 -14.74 -22.47
C ILE A 2 -6.88 -15.91 -23.42
N ALA A 3 -7.97 -15.92 -24.20
CA ALA A 3 -8.27 -17.03 -25.13
C ALA A 3 -7.16 -17.34 -26.16
N LYS A 4 -6.36 -16.34 -26.55
CA LYS A 4 -5.24 -16.51 -27.50
C LYS A 4 -3.98 -17.06 -26.82
N LEU A 5 -3.80 -16.75 -25.53
CA LEU A 5 -2.74 -17.31 -24.68
C LEU A 5 -2.98 -18.79 -24.36
N LEU A 6 -4.24 -19.21 -24.26
CA LEU A 6 -4.62 -20.60 -23.96
C LEU A 6 -4.43 -21.53 -25.16
N THR A 7 -4.67 -21.02 -26.37
CA THR A 7 -4.39 -21.77 -27.61
C THR A 7 -2.90 -22.00 -27.83
N ASP A 8 -2.03 -21.09 -27.35
CA ASP A 8 -0.58 -21.21 -27.50
C ASP A 8 0.06 -22.17 -26.47
N LEU A 9 -0.66 -22.50 -25.38
CA LEU A 9 -0.18 -23.33 -24.26
C LEU A 9 -0.78 -24.75 -24.26
N ASP A 10 -1.54 -25.13 -25.28
CA ASP A 10 -2.20 -26.44 -25.44
C ASP A 10 -2.91 -26.94 -24.16
N THR A 11 -3.52 -26.02 -23.41
CA THR A 11 -4.11 -26.27 -22.09
C THR A 11 -5.62 -26.03 -22.14
N SER A 12 -6.38 -27.05 -21.72
CA SER A 12 -7.84 -26.93 -21.59
C SER A 12 -8.20 -25.83 -20.57
N SER A 13 -9.24 -25.05 -20.88
CA SER A 13 -9.81 -24.06 -19.96
C SER A 13 -10.24 -24.65 -18.63
N ASP A 14 -10.50 -25.97 -18.59
CA ASP A 14 -10.93 -26.70 -17.39
C ASP A 14 -9.81 -26.89 -16.37
N HIS A 15 -8.55 -26.66 -16.75
CA HIS A 15 -7.40 -26.69 -15.84
C HIS A 15 -7.01 -25.32 -15.30
N ILE A 16 -7.75 -24.28 -15.65
CA ILE A 16 -7.50 -22.92 -15.20
C ILE A 16 -8.38 -22.63 -13.99
N ILE A 17 -7.76 -22.47 -12.83
CA ILE A 17 -8.45 -21.93 -11.67
C ILE A 17 -8.64 -20.43 -11.91
N ALA A 18 -9.84 -20.05 -12.31
CA ALA A 18 -10.25 -18.66 -12.33
C ALA A 18 -10.49 -18.18 -10.90
N PHE A 19 -9.84 -17.08 -10.51
CA PHE A 19 -10.18 -16.44 -9.24
C PHE A 19 -11.58 -15.82 -9.35
N PRO A 20 -12.42 -15.95 -8.30
CA PRO A 20 -13.71 -15.26 -8.29
C PRO A 20 -13.50 -13.75 -8.40
N ASP A 21 -14.41 -13.08 -9.12
CA ASP A 21 -14.42 -11.61 -9.22
C ASP A 21 -14.40 -11.00 -7.81
N THR A 22 -13.27 -10.40 -7.46
CA THR A 22 -13.09 -9.80 -6.15
C THR A 22 -14.05 -8.61 -5.99
N LEU A 23 -14.77 -8.55 -4.86
CA LEU A 23 -15.77 -7.50 -4.56
C LEU A 23 -15.21 -6.06 -4.64
N ILE A 24 -13.89 -5.90 -4.59
CA ILE A 24 -13.21 -4.61 -4.74
C ILE A 24 -13.39 -4.05 -6.15
N SER A 25 -13.47 -4.90 -7.19
CA SER A 25 -13.50 -4.45 -8.59
C SER A 25 -14.77 -3.66 -8.96
N ARG A 26 -15.80 -3.63 -8.11
CA ARG A 26 -17.09 -3.00 -8.40
C ARG A 26 -17.33 -1.68 -7.64
N ASN A 27 -16.38 -1.19 -6.83
CA ASN A 27 -16.63 -0.04 -5.96
C ASN A 27 -15.53 1.03 -6.05
N ASN A 28 -15.91 2.26 -6.39
CA ASN A 28 -15.06 3.47 -6.49
C ASN A 28 -14.58 4.02 -5.12
N PHE A 29 -14.38 3.15 -4.14
CA PHE A 29 -14.10 3.54 -2.76
C PHE A 29 -12.61 3.47 -2.40
N CYS A 30 -11.87 2.63 -3.13
CA CYS A 30 -10.43 2.49 -2.99
C CYS A 30 -9.78 2.73 -4.35
N GLU A 31 -8.92 3.73 -4.41
CA GLU A 31 -8.11 4.05 -5.58
C GLU A 31 -6.67 3.64 -5.31
N ILE A 32 -6.00 3.07 -6.33
CA ILE A 32 -4.62 2.60 -6.22
C ILE A 32 -3.82 3.35 -7.28
N PHE A 33 -2.80 4.08 -6.84
CA PHE A 33 -1.93 4.88 -7.70
C PHE A 33 -0.53 4.28 -7.72
N LEU A 34 -0.14 3.72 -8.86
CA LEU A 34 1.13 3.01 -9.04
C LEU A 34 2.14 3.83 -9.84
N SER A 35 1.68 4.68 -10.76
CA SER A 35 2.52 5.48 -11.65
C SER A 35 1.79 6.71 -12.19
N ASP A 36 0.81 7.17 -11.44
CA ASP A 36 -0.16 8.19 -11.82
C ASP A 36 0.37 9.60 -11.54
N PHE A 37 1.34 9.71 -10.63
CA PHE A 37 1.95 10.98 -10.23
C PHE A 37 3.42 11.08 -10.65
N SER A 38 3.86 12.28 -11.01
CA SER A 38 5.25 12.55 -11.44
C SER A 38 6.30 12.19 -10.40
N PHE A 39 5.98 12.28 -9.10
CA PHE A 39 6.90 11.92 -8.02
C PHE A 39 7.17 10.39 -7.96
N GLN A 40 6.33 9.56 -8.59
CA GLN A 40 6.51 8.11 -8.63
C GLN A 40 7.60 7.69 -9.62
N ASN A 41 8.13 8.60 -10.45
CA ASN A 41 9.24 8.26 -11.32
C ASN A 41 10.57 8.19 -10.55
N LYS A 42 11.07 6.97 -10.29
CA LYS A 42 12.37 6.72 -9.64
C LYS A 42 13.59 7.31 -10.36
N ALA A 43 13.45 7.67 -11.65
CA ALA A 43 14.55 8.28 -12.39
C ALA A 43 14.79 9.75 -12.00
N HIS A 44 13.82 10.39 -11.32
CA HIS A 44 13.99 11.74 -10.83
C HIS A 44 14.95 11.79 -9.63
N PRO A 45 15.71 12.90 -9.46
CA PRO A 45 16.46 13.13 -8.23
C PRO A 45 15.54 13.18 -7.01
N ALA A 46 16.03 12.70 -5.86
CA ALA A 46 15.22 12.61 -4.63
C ALA A 46 14.62 13.95 -4.18
N PHE A 47 15.37 15.07 -4.31
CA PHE A 47 14.84 16.39 -3.97
C PHE A 47 13.63 16.76 -4.85
N LEU A 48 13.68 16.43 -6.15
CA LEU A 48 12.58 16.70 -7.07
C LEU A 48 11.38 15.79 -6.77
N ILE A 49 11.61 14.53 -6.42
CA ILE A 49 10.54 13.61 -5.99
C ILE A 49 9.83 14.18 -4.76
N LYS A 50 10.59 14.63 -3.76
CA LYS A 50 10.03 15.25 -2.55
C LYS A 50 9.17 16.46 -2.89
N ASP A 51 9.67 17.40 -3.69
CA ASP A 51 8.94 18.62 -4.02
C ASP A 51 7.65 18.33 -4.83
N LEU A 52 7.73 17.39 -5.79
CA LEU A 52 6.55 16.94 -6.55
C LEU A 52 5.53 16.23 -5.67
N PHE A 53 5.97 15.45 -4.69
CA PHE A 53 5.09 14.81 -3.72
C PHE A 53 4.36 15.85 -2.87
N GLU A 54 5.07 16.84 -2.34
CA GLU A 54 4.47 17.92 -1.55
C GLU A 54 3.45 18.73 -2.37
N GLU A 55 3.75 18.98 -3.65
CA GLU A 55 2.81 19.64 -4.58
C GLU A 55 1.54 18.82 -4.80
N VAL A 56 1.65 17.51 -5.05
CA VAL A 56 0.49 16.62 -5.26
C VAL A 56 -0.34 16.52 -3.98
N VAL A 57 0.30 16.35 -2.81
CA VAL A 57 -0.42 16.29 -1.54
C VAL A 57 -1.19 17.59 -1.29
N TYR A 58 -0.57 18.74 -1.56
CA TYR A 58 -1.23 20.03 -1.41
C TYR A 58 -2.41 20.22 -2.36
N LYS A 59 -2.30 19.77 -3.62
CA LYS A 59 -3.34 19.98 -4.65
C LYS A 59 -4.49 18.98 -4.57
N GLU A 60 -4.19 17.71 -4.30
CA GLU A 60 -5.15 16.62 -4.48
C GLU A 60 -5.57 15.97 -3.15
N PHE A 61 -4.73 16.05 -2.12
CA PHE A 61 -4.89 15.31 -0.87
C PHE A 61 -4.84 16.19 0.39
N GLN A 62 -5.09 17.50 0.27
CA GLN A 62 -4.97 18.45 1.38
C GLN A 62 -5.82 18.07 2.60
N ASP A 63 -7.02 17.55 2.37
CA ASP A 63 -7.96 17.16 3.43
C ASP A 63 -7.85 15.69 3.85
N TYR A 64 -6.90 14.94 3.28
CA TYR A 64 -6.72 13.54 3.59
C TYR A 64 -5.88 13.35 4.85
N HIS A 65 -6.20 12.30 5.61
CA HIS A 65 -5.36 11.83 6.69
C HIS A 65 -4.26 10.92 6.11
N ILE A 66 -3.02 11.38 6.22
CA ILE A 66 -1.85 10.68 5.68
C ILE A 66 -1.38 9.61 6.66
N ILE A 67 -1.20 8.40 6.14
CA ILE A 67 -0.65 7.26 6.84
C ILE A 67 0.47 6.69 5.95
N ALA A 68 1.65 6.47 6.52
CA ALA A 68 2.71 5.74 5.84
C ALA A 68 3.01 4.43 6.56
N THR A 69 3.35 3.41 5.80
CA THR A 69 3.68 2.07 6.30
C THR A 69 4.93 1.54 5.67
N ASP A 70 5.68 0.76 6.43
CA ASP A 70 6.87 0.06 5.95
C ASP A 70 7.05 -1.25 6.73
N ALA A 71 7.79 -2.19 6.15
CA ALA A 71 8.26 -3.37 6.85
C ALA A 71 9.76 -3.57 6.63
N SER A 72 10.41 -4.15 7.64
CA SER A 72 11.84 -4.39 7.60
C SER A 72 12.14 -5.83 7.97
N LYS A 73 13.16 -6.40 7.33
CA LYS A 73 13.59 -7.79 7.52
C LYS A 73 15.10 -7.86 7.66
N SER A 74 15.56 -8.38 8.80
CA SER A 74 16.94 -8.76 9.05
C SER A 74 17.08 -10.29 8.99
N HIS A 75 18.26 -10.80 9.35
CA HIS A 75 18.49 -12.24 9.44
C HIS A 75 17.68 -12.90 10.57
N SER A 76 17.36 -12.13 11.62
CA SER A 76 16.79 -12.66 12.85
C SER A 76 15.36 -12.20 13.10
N PHE A 77 14.99 -11.02 12.62
CA PHE A 77 13.71 -10.41 12.92
C PHE A 77 13.04 -9.83 11.67
N ILE A 78 11.73 -9.74 11.76
CA ILE A 78 10.89 -9.02 10.81
C ILE A 78 10.01 -8.09 11.62
N SER A 79 9.88 -6.87 11.15
CA SER A 79 9.08 -5.84 11.78
C SER A 79 8.13 -5.20 10.77
N ILE A 80 7.09 -4.60 11.31
CA ILE A 80 6.17 -3.72 10.59
C ILE A 80 6.08 -2.40 11.35
N ALA A 81 5.91 -1.31 10.62
CA ALA A 81 5.66 -0.02 11.20
C ALA A 81 4.60 0.74 10.41
N GLY A 82 3.94 1.66 11.10
CA GLY A 82 3.08 2.64 10.49
C GLY A 82 3.11 3.94 11.26
N ILE A 83 2.93 5.04 10.56
CA ILE A 83 2.94 6.38 11.13
C ILE A 83 1.88 7.26 10.47
N SER A 84 1.26 8.10 11.29
CA SER A 84 0.40 9.20 10.88
C SER A 84 0.87 10.49 11.56
N ASN A 85 0.17 11.60 11.32
CA ASN A 85 0.41 12.84 12.07
C ASN A 85 -0.01 12.75 13.55
N LEU A 86 -0.82 11.78 13.94
CA LEU A 86 -1.35 11.64 15.30
C LEU A 86 -0.56 10.64 16.13
N GLN A 87 -0.22 9.50 15.54
CA GLN A 87 0.43 8.39 16.24
C GLN A 87 1.18 7.46 15.29
N SER A 88 1.96 6.55 15.86
CA SER A 88 2.72 5.51 15.17
C SER A 88 2.67 4.19 15.92
N PHE A 89 2.84 3.08 15.20
CA PHE A 89 3.07 1.77 15.78
C PHE A 89 4.34 1.13 15.21
N VAL A 90 4.91 0.20 15.97
CA VAL A 90 5.98 -0.68 15.51
C VAL A 90 5.84 -2.04 16.20
N TYR A 91 5.89 -3.11 15.41
CA TYR A 91 5.74 -4.48 15.91
C TYR A 91 6.76 -5.42 15.29
N ARG A 92 7.28 -6.34 16.10
CA ARG A 92 7.96 -7.54 15.60
C ARG A 92 6.92 -8.60 15.27
N ILE A 93 7.10 -9.28 14.15
CA ILE A 93 6.20 -10.35 13.70
C ILE A 93 6.96 -11.66 13.54
N PRO A 94 6.26 -12.81 13.55
CA PRO A 94 6.89 -14.10 13.29
C PRO A 94 7.56 -14.17 11.91
N PRO A 95 8.59 -15.03 11.73
CA PRO A 95 9.29 -15.19 10.47
C PRO A 95 8.34 -15.38 9.28
N ASN A 96 8.52 -14.56 8.25
CA ASN A 96 7.65 -14.44 7.07
C ASN A 96 8.44 -13.85 5.87
N SER A 97 7.77 -13.70 4.73
CA SER A 97 8.31 -12.92 3.62
C SER A 97 8.18 -11.42 3.89
N ILE A 98 9.01 -10.60 3.25
CA ILE A 98 8.88 -9.14 3.31
C ILE A 98 7.53 -8.70 2.74
N PHE A 99 7.07 -9.34 1.66
CA PHE A 99 5.76 -9.10 1.06
C PHE A 99 4.60 -9.28 2.06
N THR A 100 4.63 -10.34 2.87
CA THR A 100 3.60 -10.57 3.90
C THR A 100 3.68 -9.51 5.00
N ALA A 101 4.89 -9.10 5.39
CA ALA A 101 5.10 -8.07 6.39
C ALA A 101 4.54 -6.71 5.92
N GLU A 102 4.86 -6.31 4.69
CA GLU A 102 4.34 -5.10 4.05
C GLU A 102 2.79 -5.09 3.98
N ALA A 103 2.20 -6.19 3.52
CA ALA A 103 0.74 -6.32 3.48
C ALA A 103 0.12 -6.23 4.89
N LEU A 104 0.81 -6.77 5.89
CA LEU A 104 0.38 -6.71 7.28
C LEU A 104 0.53 -5.30 7.86
N ALA A 105 1.58 -4.55 7.50
CA ALA A 105 1.78 -3.16 7.90
C ALA A 105 0.60 -2.29 7.44
N ILE A 106 0.17 -2.40 6.18
CA ILE A 106 -1.02 -1.72 5.66
C ILE A 106 -2.28 -2.15 6.44
N CYS A 107 -2.44 -3.46 6.68
CA CYS A 107 -3.58 -3.96 7.44
C CYS A 107 -3.64 -3.37 8.85
N GLN A 108 -2.50 -3.31 9.54
CA GLN A 108 -2.41 -2.81 10.90
C GLN A 108 -2.64 -1.29 10.94
N ALA A 109 -2.12 -0.57 9.96
CA ALA A 109 -2.30 0.87 9.84
C ALA A 109 -3.76 1.26 9.59
N LEU A 110 -4.50 0.45 8.83
CA LEU A 110 -5.94 0.64 8.73
C LEU A 110 -6.60 0.49 10.12
N ASP A 111 -6.23 -0.52 10.91
CA ASP A 111 -6.85 -0.73 12.23
C ASP A 111 -6.54 0.38 13.24
N GLU A 112 -5.28 0.77 13.35
CA GLU A 112 -4.84 1.67 14.42
C GLU A 112 -4.75 3.13 14.01
N LEU A 113 -4.35 3.42 12.76
CA LEU A 113 -4.02 4.79 12.35
C LEU A 113 -5.16 5.48 11.60
N SER A 114 -6.20 4.75 11.20
CA SER A 114 -7.33 5.37 10.50
C SER A 114 -8.19 6.20 11.43
N VAL A 115 -8.47 7.43 11.02
CA VAL A 115 -9.54 8.26 11.58
C VAL A 115 -10.88 7.93 10.91
N THR A 116 -12.02 8.45 11.40
CA THR A 116 -13.36 8.18 10.84
C THR A 116 -13.97 9.36 10.08
N ASP A 117 -13.41 10.56 10.24
CA ASP A 117 -13.95 11.84 9.77
C ASP A 117 -13.25 12.37 8.50
N LYS A 118 -12.18 11.71 8.04
CA LYS A 118 -11.39 12.13 6.86
C LYS A 118 -11.15 10.98 5.89
N ASN A 119 -10.95 11.30 4.61
CA ASN A 119 -10.44 10.32 3.67
C ASN A 119 -8.99 9.93 4.01
N LEU A 120 -8.54 8.75 3.59
CA LEU A 120 -7.24 8.21 3.96
C LEU A 120 -6.29 8.18 2.76
N LEU A 121 -5.09 8.72 2.93
CA LEU A 121 -3.99 8.60 1.97
C LEU A 121 -2.94 7.65 2.57
N LEU A 122 -2.91 6.41 2.10
CA LEU A 122 -1.96 5.40 2.54
C LEU A 122 -0.76 5.35 1.60
N LEU A 123 0.43 5.57 2.14
CA LEU A 123 1.71 5.54 1.46
C LEU A 123 2.46 4.25 1.80
N THR A 124 2.97 3.57 0.77
CA THR A 124 3.83 2.38 0.91
C THR A 124 4.78 2.32 -0.27
N ASP A 125 6.03 1.90 -0.04
CA ASP A 125 6.98 1.64 -1.12
C ASP A 125 6.88 0.20 -1.69
N SER A 126 5.97 -0.61 -1.15
CA SER A 126 5.72 -1.97 -1.57
C SER A 126 4.79 -2.04 -2.80
N TYR A 127 5.40 -1.81 -3.97
CA TYR A 127 4.70 -1.90 -5.26
C TYR A 127 3.97 -3.24 -5.47
N SER A 128 4.61 -4.34 -5.05
CA SER A 128 4.08 -5.70 -5.20
C SER A 128 2.80 -5.92 -4.38
N VAL A 129 2.72 -5.37 -3.17
CA VAL A 129 1.53 -5.48 -2.33
C VAL A 129 0.36 -4.72 -2.93
N LEU A 130 0.61 -3.53 -3.48
CA LEU A 130 -0.43 -2.73 -4.14
C LEU A 130 -0.98 -3.43 -5.40
N GLN A 131 -0.11 -4.06 -6.20
CA GLN A 131 -0.56 -4.88 -7.33
C GLN A 131 -1.37 -6.10 -6.89
N ALA A 132 -1.00 -6.71 -5.77
CA ALA A 132 -1.63 -7.92 -5.25
C ALA A 132 -2.88 -7.66 -4.38
N LEU A 133 -3.25 -6.40 -4.12
CA LEU A 133 -4.27 -6.04 -3.13
C LEU A 133 -5.59 -6.80 -3.31
N LYS A 134 -6.04 -6.96 -4.55
CA LYS A 134 -7.30 -7.67 -4.87
C LYS A 134 -7.28 -9.14 -4.42
N VAL A 135 -6.11 -9.76 -4.41
CA VAL A 135 -5.91 -11.17 -4.03
C VAL A 135 -5.64 -11.32 -2.54
N ILE A 136 -5.17 -10.26 -1.86
CA ILE A 136 -4.95 -10.25 -0.41
C ILE A 136 -6.30 -10.03 0.30
N HIS A 137 -7.07 -11.11 0.48
CA HIS A 137 -8.43 -11.07 1.06
C HIS A 137 -8.53 -10.32 2.39
N ARG A 138 -7.53 -10.42 3.27
CA ARG A 138 -7.53 -9.71 4.55
C ARG A 138 -7.46 -8.19 4.35
N LEU A 139 -6.56 -7.73 3.48
CA LEU A 139 -6.42 -6.31 3.16
C LEU A 139 -7.67 -5.80 2.43
N ALA A 140 -8.16 -6.57 1.46
CA ALA A 140 -9.41 -6.30 0.77
C ALA A 140 -10.60 -6.14 1.73
N GLY A 141 -10.72 -7.03 2.71
CA GLY A 141 -11.75 -6.97 3.75
C GLY A 141 -11.64 -5.71 4.61
N LYS A 142 -10.42 -5.34 5.03
CA LYS A 142 -10.19 -4.12 5.81
C LYS A 142 -10.56 -2.86 5.04
N VAL A 143 -10.20 -2.77 3.76
CA VAL A 143 -10.61 -1.69 2.87
C VAL A 143 -12.13 -1.64 2.73
N LEU A 144 -12.79 -2.80 2.58
CA LEU A 144 -14.24 -2.87 2.44
C LEU A 144 -14.98 -2.39 3.70
N VAL A 145 -14.48 -2.70 4.91
CA VAL A 145 -15.09 -2.22 6.16
C VAL A 145 -15.14 -0.70 6.21
N ARG A 146 -14.14 -0.02 5.64
CA ARG A 146 -14.10 1.44 5.59
C ARG A 146 -15.24 2.04 4.76
N LYS A 147 -15.81 1.29 3.82
CA LYS A 147 -17.01 1.70 3.06
C LYS A 147 -18.15 2.16 3.96
N ASN A 148 -18.32 1.50 5.11
CA ASN A 148 -19.39 1.83 6.05
C ASN A 148 -19.23 3.21 6.71
N PHE A 149 -18.03 3.79 6.64
CA PHE A 149 -17.72 5.12 7.16
C PHE A 149 -17.76 6.21 6.08
N HIS A 150 -18.10 5.88 4.83
CA HIS A 150 -18.10 6.82 3.68
C HIS A 150 -16.73 7.50 3.40
N GLN A 151 -15.62 6.87 3.80
CA GLN A 151 -14.26 7.43 3.69
C GLN A 151 -13.45 6.90 2.51
N LYS A 152 -13.17 7.71 1.49
CA LYS A 152 -12.30 7.25 0.39
C LYS A 152 -10.91 6.84 0.89
N ILE A 153 -10.38 5.77 0.30
CA ILE A 153 -9.00 5.33 0.52
C ILE A 153 -8.22 5.47 -0.77
N CYS A 154 -7.13 6.22 -0.71
CA CYS A 154 -6.15 6.33 -1.77
C CYS A 154 -4.88 5.61 -1.33
N LEU A 155 -4.55 4.52 -2.00
CA LEU A 155 -3.30 3.77 -1.80
C LEU A 155 -2.30 4.24 -2.85
N VAL A 156 -1.23 4.85 -2.40
CA VAL A 156 -0.24 5.48 -3.26
C VAL A 156 1.09 4.80 -3.06
N TRP A 157 1.64 4.30 -4.15
CA TRP A 157 2.99 3.81 -4.15
C TRP A 157 3.99 4.98 -4.02
N THR A 158 4.95 4.89 -3.10
CA THR A 158 6.02 5.87 -2.94
C THR A 158 7.37 5.25 -3.28
N PRO A 159 8.27 5.94 -4.01
CA PRO A 159 9.62 5.44 -4.18
C PRO A 159 10.35 5.44 -2.83
N GLY A 160 10.92 4.30 -2.43
CA GLY A 160 11.80 4.22 -1.25
C GLY A 160 13.04 5.11 -1.40
N HIS A 161 13.55 5.61 -0.28
CA HIS A 161 14.74 6.49 -0.20
C HIS A 161 14.64 7.79 -1.04
N SER A 162 13.45 8.37 -1.09
CA SER A 162 13.13 9.53 -1.93
C SER A 162 13.02 10.86 -1.17
N LEU A 163 13.44 10.90 0.10
CA LEU A 163 13.29 12.06 1.00
C LEU A 163 11.84 12.47 1.28
N ILE A 164 10.87 11.64 0.90
CA ILE A 164 9.48 11.78 1.35
C ILE A 164 9.44 11.45 2.84
N HIS A 165 9.33 12.49 3.67
CA HIS A 165 9.41 12.40 5.13
C HIS A 165 8.55 11.27 5.74
N TRP A 166 7.33 11.06 5.24
CA TRP A 166 6.44 10.03 5.74
C TRP A 166 6.99 8.62 5.52
N ASN A 167 7.52 8.36 4.31
CA ASN A 167 8.11 7.08 3.95
C ASN A 167 9.40 6.84 4.74
N GLU A 168 10.30 7.83 4.79
CA GLU A 168 11.55 7.72 5.55
C GLU A 168 11.30 7.46 7.04
N LYS A 169 10.27 8.08 7.63
CA LYS A 169 9.91 7.82 9.03
C LYS A 169 9.37 6.41 9.24
N ALA A 170 8.52 5.91 8.34
CA ALA A 170 8.03 4.53 8.43
C ALA A 170 9.20 3.54 8.34
N ASP A 171 10.12 3.75 7.41
CA ASP A 171 11.35 2.95 7.22
C ASP A 171 12.25 2.95 8.47
N LEU A 172 12.48 4.13 9.05
CA LEU A 172 13.24 4.25 10.30
C LEU A 172 12.57 3.51 11.47
N LEU A 173 11.25 3.61 11.59
CA LEU A 173 10.50 2.91 12.64
C LEU A 173 10.56 1.40 12.47
N ALA A 174 10.38 0.90 11.25
CA ALA A 174 10.48 -0.53 10.97
C ALA A 174 11.88 -1.04 11.34
N LYS A 175 12.93 -0.37 10.86
CA LYS A 175 14.33 -0.74 11.15
C LYS A 175 14.73 -0.63 12.61
N ALA A 176 14.06 0.21 13.42
CA ALA A 176 14.41 0.40 14.83
C ALA A 176 14.28 -0.87 15.68
N VAL A 177 13.50 -1.86 15.23
CA VAL A 177 13.28 -3.11 15.97
C VAL A 177 13.62 -4.37 15.18
N THR A 178 14.23 -4.24 13.99
CA THR A 178 14.66 -5.37 13.14
C THR A 178 16.09 -5.79 13.44
#